data_AF-A0A7S2VZU5-F1
#
_entry.id   AF-A0A7S2VZU5-F1
#
_cell.length_a   1.000
_cell.length_b   1.000
_cell.length_c   1.000
_cell.angle_alpha   90.00
_cell.angle_beta   90.00
_cell.angle_gamma   90.00
#
_symmetry.space_group_name_H-M   'P 1'
#
loop_
_entity.id
_entity.type
_entity.pdbx_description
1 polymer ?
#
loop_
_entity_poly.entity_id
_entity_poly.type
_entity_poly.pdbx_seq_one_letter_code
_entity_poly.pdbx_strand_id
1 'polypeptide(L)'
;AGHADDEAMRGPPRWSSLLAAVTVIVASAPRGSGFQGSGVERAWRKPGVASRGEELPCICINCAWVDRCSSYHMVEEKHEQPHLAEVPDFVPRKGSPTIEVRVRQEGTVEFWRPAKPRPSTDQKKGEGDDDQALVSLDVPTFTVEYDVVACEDFTEDAGRWIRLMPEEIRAMNPDFVPP
;
A
#
# COMPACT_ATOMS: atom_id res chain seq x y z
N ALA A 1 24.98 -18.58 66.10
CA ALA A 1 25.12 -17.11 66.04
C ALA A 1 24.30 -16.64 64.84
N GLY A 2 23.06 -16.17 64.95
CA GLY A 2 22.36 -15.55 66.08
C GLY A 2 22.58 -14.04 66.04
N HIS A 3 21.65 -13.32 65.38
CA HIS A 3 21.22 -11.91 65.44
C HIS A 3 20.17 -11.81 64.30
N ALA A 4 18.84 -11.86 64.47
CA ALA A 4 17.92 -11.26 65.44
C ALA A 4 18.03 -9.74 65.51
N ASP A 5 16.97 -9.07 65.03
CA ASP A 5 16.34 -7.80 65.41
C ASP A 5 15.48 -7.41 64.19
N ASP A 6 14.19 -7.76 64.09
CA ASP A 6 13.03 -7.41 64.91
C ASP A 6 12.68 -5.91 64.89
N GLU A 7 11.38 -5.70 64.74
CA GLU A 7 10.61 -4.58 65.24
C GLU A 7 9.96 -3.58 64.25
N ALA A 8 8.63 -3.69 64.28
CA ALA A 8 7.62 -2.65 64.22
C ALA A 8 7.16 -2.12 62.85
N MET A 9 6.01 -2.59 62.37
CA MET A 9 4.68 -2.07 62.75
C MET A 9 4.43 -0.61 62.32
N ARG A 10 3.67 -0.45 61.23
CA ARG A 10 2.62 0.58 61.10
C ARG A 10 1.66 0.15 59.98
N GLY A 11 0.52 -0.39 60.41
CA GLY A 11 -0.57 -0.81 59.53
C GLY A 11 -1.35 0.37 58.93
N PRO A 12 -2.26 0.08 57.98
CA PRO A 12 -3.10 1.09 57.35
C PRO A 12 -4.26 1.51 58.27
N PRO A 13 -4.67 2.78 58.29
CA PRO A 13 -5.81 3.19 59.09
C PRO A 13 -7.11 2.72 58.43
N ARG A 14 -7.91 1.97 59.19
CA ARG A 14 -9.33 1.71 58.98
C ARG A 14 -10.15 2.86 59.53
N TRP A 15 -11.04 3.43 58.71
CA TRP A 15 -12.09 4.37 59.11
C TRP A 15 -13.26 4.07 58.16
N SER A 16 -14.15 3.18 58.58
CA SER A 16 -15.43 3.48 59.24
C SER A 16 -16.45 4.10 58.30
N SER A 17 -17.46 3.29 58.02
CA SER A 17 -18.74 3.62 57.42
C SER A 17 -19.32 4.92 57.96
N LEU A 18 -19.68 5.83 57.05
CA LEU A 18 -20.78 6.75 57.26
C LEU A 18 -21.62 6.79 55.98
N LEU A 19 -22.84 6.26 56.11
CA LEU A 19 -23.96 6.57 55.24
C LEU A 19 -24.22 8.08 55.35
N ALA A 20 -24.11 8.80 54.24
CA ALA A 20 -24.56 10.18 54.13
C ALA A 20 -25.44 10.33 52.89
N ALA A 21 -26.52 11.07 53.10
CA ALA A 21 -27.73 11.08 52.31
C ALA A 21 -27.59 11.64 50.90
N VAL A 22 -28.54 11.24 50.07
CA VAL A 22 -28.87 11.78 48.75
C VAL A 22 -28.97 13.31 48.79
N THR A 23 -28.26 13.98 47.89
CA THR A 23 -28.63 15.31 47.40
C THR A 23 -28.40 15.33 45.89
N VAL A 24 -29.50 15.32 45.13
CA VAL A 24 -29.45 15.60 43.68
C VAL A 24 -29.31 17.11 43.54
N ILE A 25 -28.10 17.57 43.27
CA ILE A 25 -27.87 18.96 42.87
C ILE A 25 -28.07 19.02 41.36
N VAL A 26 -29.20 19.58 40.93
CA VAL A 26 -29.40 19.99 39.53
C VAL A 26 -28.56 21.25 39.31
N ALA A 27 -27.32 21.08 38.86
CA ALA A 27 -26.50 22.19 38.39
C ALA A 27 -27.06 22.67 37.05
N SER A 28 -27.73 23.81 37.07
CA SER A 28 -28.08 24.55 35.84
C SER A 28 -26.79 24.98 35.16
N ALA A 29 -26.55 24.44 33.96
CA ALA A 29 -25.41 24.82 33.14
C ALA A 29 -25.52 26.30 32.71
N PRO A 30 -24.42 27.07 32.76
CA PRO A 30 -24.38 28.42 32.19
C PRO A 30 -24.57 28.34 30.68
N ARG A 31 -25.56 29.09 30.18
CA ARG A 31 -25.68 29.43 28.75
C ARG A 31 -24.54 30.39 28.43
N GLY A 32 -23.50 29.88 27.79
CA GLY A 32 -22.33 30.67 27.44
C GLY A 32 -21.64 30.12 26.21
N SER A 33 -21.78 30.88 25.11
CA SER A 33 -20.92 30.97 23.93
C SER A 33 -20.58 29.68 23.19
N GLY A 34 -21.10 29.58 21.96
CA GLY A 34 -20.66 28.61 20.98
C GLY A 34 -19.15 28.63 20.81
N PHE A 35 -18.52 27.54 21.22
CA PHE A 35 -17.23 27.13 20.72
C PHE A 35 -17.51 26.09 19.63
N GLN A 36 -17.64 26.59 18.40
CA GLN A 36 -17.50 25.74 17.22
C GLN A 36 -16.03 25.31 17.19
N GLY A 37 -15.74 24.19 17.83
CA GLY A 37 -14.55 23.43 17.51
C GLY A 37 -14.65 23.09 16.04
N SER A 38 -13.86 23.79 15.23
CA SER A 38 -13.59 23.45 13.84
C SER A 38 -12.82 22.13 13.83
N GLY A 39 -13.53 21.04 14.07
CA GLY A 39 -13.18 19.74 13.53
C GLY A 39 -13.26 19.89 12.03
N VAL A 40 -12.17 20.33 11.43
CA VAL A 40 -11.98 20.22 9.99
C VAL A 40 -11.68 18.74 9.72
N GLU A 41 -12.70 17.90 9.93
CA GLU A 41 -12.86 16.68 9.16
C GLU A 41 -12.93 17.16 7.71
N ARG A 42 -11.77 17.38 7.09
CA ARG A 42 -11.65 17.35 5.64
C ARG A 42 -11.88 15.90 5.25
N ALA A 43 -13.15 15.51 5.31
CA ALA A 43 -13.68 14.42 4.53
C ALA A 43 -13.19 14.70 3.11
N TRP A 44 -12.19 13.93 2.70
CA TRP A 44 -11.78 13.87 1.32
C TRP A 44 -13.05 13.60 0.51
N ARG A 45 -13.56 14.64 -0.16
CA ARG A 45 -14.63 14.47 -1.13
C ARG A 45 -14.01 13.62 -2.22
N LYS A 46 -14.53 12.40 -2.37
CA LYS A 46 -14.30 11.60 -3.58
C LYS A 46 -14.58 12.52 -4.77
N PRO A 47 -13.60 12.83 -5.64
CA PRO A 47 -13.93 13.52 -6.87
C PRO A 47 -14.93 12.63 -7.64
N GLY A 48 -15.97 13.29 -8.16
CA GLY A 48 -17.13 12.64 -8.74
C GLY A 48 -16.77 11.70 -9.87
N VAL A 49 -17.53 10.62 -9.96
CA VAL A 49 -17.51 9.65 -11.06
C VAL A 49 -17.76 10.33 -12.40
N ALA A 50 -16.77 10.23 -13.28
CA ALA A 50 -16.90 10.19 -14.75
C ALA A 50 -15.65 9.44 -15.26
N SER A 51 -15.68 8.11 -15.39
CA SER A 51 -16.07 7.34 -16.60
C SER A 51 -14.94 7.16 -17.63
N ARG A 52 -14.53 5.88 -17.79
CA ARG A 52 -13.57 5.26 -18.74
C ARG A 52 -12.09 5.28 -18.33
N GLY A 53 -11.65 4.18 -17.70
CA GLY A 53 -10.28 3.66 -17.83
C GLY A 53 -9.12 4.63 -17.62
N GLU A 54 -9.17 5.46 -16.58
CA GLU A 54 -8.02 6.27 -16.18
C GLU A 54 -7.25 5.52 -15.07
N GLU A 55 -6.02 5.10 -15.39
CA GLU A 55 -4.98 4.82 -14.39
C GLU A 55 -4.90 6.03 -13.47
N LEU A 56 -5.46 5.91 -12.27
CA LEU A 56 -5.37 6.97 -11.29
C LEU A 56 -3.96 6.89 -10.72
N PRO A 57 -3.12 7.94 -10.89
CA PRO A 57 -1.76 7.93 -10.40
C PRO A 57 -1.74 7.53 -8.93
N CYS A 58 -0.97 6.49 -8.61
CA CYS A 58 -0.81 6.01 -7.25
C CYS A 58 -0.59 7.18 -6.29
N ILE A 59 -1.37 7.28 -5.20
CA ILE A 59 -1.28 8.46 -4.30
C ILE A 59 0.11 8.65 -3.69
N CYS A 60 0.95 7.60 -3.71
CA CYS A 60 2.32 7.64 -3.22
C CYS A 60 3.15 8.72 -3.91
N ILE A 61 2.86 9.10 -5.18
CA ILE A 61 3.63 10.13 -5.90
C ILE A 61 3.63 11.49 -5.20
N ASN A 62 2.60 11.75 -4.39
CA ASN A 62 2.34 13.00 -3.68
C ASN A 62 2.40 12.83 -2.16
N CYS A 63 2.96 11.75 -1.63
CA CYS A 63 3.02 11.52 -0.19
C CYS A 63 4.38 11.93 0.39
N ALA A 64 4.39 12.66 1.51
CA ALA A 64 5.59 13.08 2.23
C ALA A 64 6.46 11.91 2.73
N TRP A 65 5.86 10.72 2.85
CA TRP A 65 6.51 9.51 3.35
C TRP A 65 6.92 8.54 2.23
N VAL A 66 6.85 8.96 0.95
CA VAL A 66 7.10 8.09 -0.21
C VAL A 66 8.44 7.36 -0.13
N ASP A 67 9.48 8.04 0.35
CA ASP A 67 10.85 7.55 0.49
C ASP A 67 11.13 6.78 1.79
N ARG A 68 10.18 6.72 2.73
CA ARG A 68 10.43 6.18 4.07
C ARG A 68 9.43 5.13 4.52
N CYS A 69 8.32 4.99 3.82
CA CYS A 69 7.22 4.11 4.19
C CYS A 69 7.46 2.66 3.75
N SER A 70 7.42 1.73 4.70
CA SER A 70 7.61 0.30 4.44
C SER A 70 6.58 -0.29 3.47
N SER A 71 5.34 0.20 3.48
CA SER A 71 4.32 -0.24 2.53
C SER A 71 4.52 0.33 1.13
N TYR A 72 5.06 1.54 0.99
CA TYR A 72 5.39 2.08 -0.34
C TYR A 72 6.62 1.40 -0.93
N HIS A 73 7.60 1.07 -0.10
CA HIS A 73 8.73 0.24 -0.50
C HIS A 73 8.29 -1.13 -1.06
N MET A 74 7.30 -1.78 -0.45
CA MET A 74 6.73 -3.03 -0.99
C MET A 74 6.06 -2.82 -2.35
N VAL A 75 5.39 -1.68 -2.54
CA VAL A 75 4.72 -1.35 -3.81
C VAL A 75 5.76 -1.13 -4.91
N GLU A 76 6.86 -0.42 -4.63
CA GLU A 76 8.00 -0.27 -5.56
C GLU A 76 8.53 -1.63 -6.05
N GLU A 77 8.67 -2.61 -5.14
CA GLU A 77 9.06 -3.99 -5.48
C GLU A 77 8.05 -4.65 -6.43
N LYS A 78 6.75 -4.43 -6.23
CA LYS A 78 5.69 -4.96 -7.10
C LYS A 78 5.66 -4.33 -8.49
N HIS A 79 6.18 -3.11 -8.63
CA HIS A 79 6.34 -2.47 -9.94
C HIS A 79 7.70 -2.73 -10.59
N GLU A 80 8.57 -3.53 -9.96
CA GLU A 80 9.95 -3.75 -10.39
C GLU A 80 10.72 -2.42 -10.61
N GLN A 81 10.38 -1.39 -9.83
CA GLN A 81 11.04 -0.09 -9.89
C GLN A 81 12.17 -0.02 -8.86
N PRO A 82 13.24 0.75 -9.12
CA PRO A 82 14.26 1.04 -8.12
C PRO A 82 13.65 1.67 -6.86
N HIS A 83 14.13 1.24 -5.70
CA HIS A 83 13.69 1.78 -4.42
C HIS A 83 14.16 3.22 -4.22
N LEU A 84 13.29 4.08 -3.68
CA LEU A 84 13.68 5.43 -3.28
C LEU A 84 14.63 5.43 -2.07
N ALA A 85 14.47 4.45 -1.18
CA ALA A 85 15.35 4.21 -0.05
C ALA A 85 15.45 2.71 0.25
N GLU A 86 16.67 2.22 0.43
CA GLU A 86 16.95 0.79 0.70
C GLU A 86 16.35 0.27 2.02
N VAL A 87 16.21 1.15 3.02
CA VAL A 87 15.70 0.78 4.35
C VAL A 87 14.69 1.82 4.82
N PRO A 88 13.38 1.56 4.63
CA PRO A 88 12.33 2.45 5.11
C PRO A 88 12.25 2.39 6.64
N ASP A 89 12.12 3.55 7.30
CA ASP A 89 12.05 3.68 8.76
C ASP A 89 10.66 4.12 9.27
N PHE A 90 9.70 4.33 8.36
CA PHE A 90 8.31 4.64 8.68
C PHE A 90 7.42 3.43 8.42
N VAL A 91 6.63 3.06 9.43
CA VAL A 91 5.61 2.00 9.32
C VAL A 91 4.24 2.66 9.41
N PRO A 92 3.38 2.52 8.37
CA PRO A 92 2.06 3.12 8.38
C PRO A 92 1.14 2.46 9.42
N ARG A 93 0.03 3.14 9.75
CA ARG A 93 -0.99 2.63 10.64
C ARG A 93 -1.55 1.30 10.15
N LYS A 94 -1.87 0.43 11.11
CA LYS A 94 -2.46 -0.89 10.85
C LYS A 94 -3.74 -0.75 10.01
N GLY A 95 -3.79 -1.46 8.89
CA GLY A 95 -4.91 -1.38 7.94
C GLY A 95 -4.73 -0.29 6.87
N SER A 96 -3.56 0.35 6.82
CA SER A 96 -3.17 1.35 5.83
C SER A 96 -1.77 1.04 5.28
N PRO A 97 -1.46 1.38 4.02
CA PRO A 97 -2.34 1.95 2.98
C PRO A 97 -3.34 0.93 2.42
N THR A 98 -4.40 1.43 1.78
CA THR A 98 -5.33 0.65 0.95
C THR A 98 -4.75 0.52 -0.45
N ILE A 99 -4.52 -0.73 -0.87
CA ILE A 99 -3.99 -1.07 -2.19
C ILE A 99 -5.12 -1.71 -3.00
N GLU A 100 -5.41 -1.15 -4.17
CA GLU A 100 -6.28 -1.76 -5.18
C GLU A 100 -5.43 -2.68 -6.05
N VAL A 101 -5.89 -3.92 -6.25
CA VAL A 101 -5.22 -4.90 -7.11
C VAL A 101 -6.12 -5.17 -8.31
N ARG A 102 -5.66 -4.84 -9.50
CA ARG A 102 -6.38 -5.12 -10.75
C ARG A 102 -5.68 -6.24 -11.49
N VAL A 103 -6.41 -7.32 -11.77
CA VAL A 103 -5.92 -8.46 -12.54
C VAL A 103 -6.58 -8.44 -13.91
N ARG A 104 -5.79 -8.32 -14.98
CA ARG A 104 -6.25 -8.35 -16.37
C ARG A 104 -5.78 -9.64 -17.03
N GLN A 105 -6.57 -10.18 -17.95
CA GLN A 105 -6.18 -11.34 -18.76
C GLN A 105 -5.77 -10.85 -20.14
N GLU A 106 -4.54 -11.13 -20.57
CA GLU A 106 -3.95 -10.50 -21.76
C GLU A 106 -4.02 -11.35 -23.04
N GLY A 107 -4.23 -12.67 -22.92
CA GLY A 107 -4.53 -13.53 -24.07
C GLY A 107 -3.59 -14.72 -24.23
N THR A 108 -3.52 -15.24 -25.46
CA THR A 108 -2.88 -16.51 -25.86
C THR A 108 -1.36 -16.40 -25.95
N VAL A 109 -0.66 -17.48 -25.63
CA VAL A 109 0.79 -17.56 -25.80
C VAL A 109 1.13 -18.18 -27.16
N GLU A 110 2.01 -17.50 -27.89
CA GLU A 110 2.55 -18.01 -29.15
C GLU A 110 3.81 -18.83 -28.87
N PHE A 111 3.78 -20.12 -29.21
CA PHE A 111 4.91 -21.02 -29.00
C PHE A 111 5.47 -21.51 -30.33
N TRP A 112 6.80 -21.40 -30.49
CA TRP A 112 7.48 -21.93 -31.66
C TRP A 112 7.65 -23.44 -31.54
N ARG A 113 6.91 -24.22 -32.36
CA ARG A 113 7.08 -25.66 -32.38
C ARG A 113 8.29 -26.01 -33.27
N PRO A 114 9.33 -26.69 -32.74
CA PRO A 114 10.46 -27.10 -33.56
C PRO A 114 10.01 -28.10 -34.63
N ALA A 115 10.58 -27.98 -35.83
CA ALA A 115 10.32 -28.89 -36.94
C ALA A 115 10.67 -30.34 -36.54
N LYS A 116 9.85 -31.31 -36.97
CA LYS A 116 10.15 -32.71 -36.71
C LYS A 116 11.38 -33.15 -37.52
N PRO A 117 12.32 -33.91 -36.93
CA PRO A 117 13.40 -34.50 -37.70
C PRO A 117 12.80 -35.45 -38.75
N ARG A 118 13.07 -35.18 -40.03
CA ARG A 118 12.59 -36.02 -41.13
C ARG A 118 13.34 -37.36 -41.08
N PRO A 119 12.65 -38.51 -41.10
CA PRO A 119 13.32 -39.79 -41.27
C PRO A 119 14.00 -39.84 -42.64
N SER A 120 15.25 -40.29 -42.69
CA SER A 120 16.03 -40.38 -43.93
C SER A 120 15.46 -41.47 -44.82
N THR A 121 14.59 -41.12 -45.76
CA THR A 121 14.23 -41.99 -46.88
C THR A 121 14.70 -41.35 -48.19
N ASP A 122 15.26 -42.20 -49.04
CA ASP A 122 15.98 -41.82 -50.26
C ASP A 122 15.18 -40.89 -51.19
N GLN A 123 15.93 -39.89 -51.66
CA GLN A 123 15.65 -38.86 -52.66
C GLN A 123 14.35 -38.98 -53.48
N LYS A 124 13.43 -38.03 -53.26
CA LYS A 124 12.71 -37.35 -54.34
C LYS A 124 12.57 -35.86 -54.01
N LYS A 125 13.32 -35.04 -54.75
CA LYS A 125 13.36 -33.57 -54.66
C LYS A 125 12.05 -33.01 -55.23
N GLY A 126 11.12 -32.63 -54.36
CA GLY A 126 9.93 -31.84 -54.66
C GLY A 126 9.85 -30.68 -53.66
N GLU A 127 9.39 -29.53 -54.15
CA GLU A 127 9.41 -28.20 -53.52
C GLU A 127 9.03 -28.13 -52.03
N GLY A 128 9.66 -27.18 -51.35
CA GLY A 128 9.72 -27.04 -49.91
C GLY A 128 8.38 -26.79 -49.22
N ASP A 129 8.09 -27.66 -48.26
CA ASP A 129 7.19 -27.39 -47.17
C ASP A 129 8.08 -27.17 -45.93
N ASP A 130 8.25 -25.91 -45.52
CA ASP A 130 8.87 -25.54 -44.26
C ASP A 130 7.83 -25.72 -43.13
N ASP A 131 7.83 -26.92 -42.53
CA ASP A 131 6.92 -27.35 -41.44
C ASP A 131 7.07 -26.56 -40.10
N GLN A 132 7.58 -25.32 -40.14
CA GLN A 132 7.71 -24.45 -38.97
C GLN A 132 6.36 -23.78 -38.67
N ALA A 133 5.55 -24.44 -37.83
CA ALA A 133 4.23 -23.95 -37.43
C ALA A 133 4.29 -23.17 -36.11
N LEU A 134 3.89 -21.89 -36.16
CA LEU A 134 3.49 -21.13 -34.98
C LEU A 134 2.23 -21.78 -34.40
N VAL A 135 2.25 -22.14 -33.12
CA VAL A 135 1.05 -22.65 -32.44
C VAL A 135 0.63 -21.69 -31.35
N SER A 136 -0.56 -21.11 -31.54
CA SER A 136 -1.27 -20.38 -30.50
C SER A 136 -1.85 -21.38 -29.50
N LEU A 137 -1.42 -21.29 -28.25
CA LEU A 137 -2.03 -22.06 -27.15
C LEU A 137 -2.94 -21.12 -26.35
N ASP A 138 -4.13 -21.62 -26.01
CA ASP A 138 -5.07 -20.96 -25.10
C ASP A 138 -4.61 -21.05 -23.64
N VAL A 139 -3.34 -20.69 -23.37
CA VAL A 139 -2.85 -20.51 -22.01
C VAL A 139 -3.19 -19.07 -21.59
N PRO A 140 -3.98 -18.88 -20.53
CA PRO A 140 -4.32 -17.55 -20.06
C PRO A 140 -3.08 -16.88 -19.46
N THR A 141 -2.66 -15.76 -20.06
CA THR A 141 -1.70 -14.83 -19.46
C THR A 141 -2.43 -13.78 -18.63
N PHE A 142 -1.85 -13.37 -17.50
CA PHE A 142 -2.42 -12.37 -16.60
C PHE A 142 -1.42 -11.27 -16.31
N THR A 143 -1.88 -10.03 -16.26
CA THR A 143 -1.15 -8.89 -15.71
C THR A 143 -1.80 -8.44 -14.42
N VAL A 144 -0.96 -8.05 -13.45
CA VAL A 144 -1.38 -7.62 -12.12
C VAL A 144 -0.85 -6.21 -11.89
N GLU A 145 -1.78 -5.27 -11.67
CA GLU A 145 -1.49 -3.89 -11.32
C GLU A 145 -1.78 -3.66 -9.84
N TYR A 146 -0.90 -2.94 -9.16
CA TYR A 146 -1.01 -2.61 -7.74
C TYR A 146 -1.06 -1.09 -7.58
N ASP A 147 -2.19 -0.54 -7.15
CA ASP A 147 -2.36 0.90 -6.97
C ASP A 147 -2.60 1.27 -5.52
N VAL A 148 -1.85 2.23 -4.99
CA VAL A 148 -2.15 2.80 -3.68
C VAL A 148 -3.27 3.83 -3.85
N VAL A 149 -4.47 3.52 -3.35
CA VAL A 149 -5.66 4.38 -3.53
C VAL A 149 -6.02 5.20 -2.29
N ALA A 150 -5.58 4.78 -1.10
CA ALA A 150 -5.78 5.54 0.14
C ALA A 150 -4.68 5.24 1.16
N CYS A 151 -4.36 6.20 2.02
CA CYS A 151 -3.48 6.00 3.17
C CYS A 151 -3.91 6.93 4.29
N GLU A 152 -3.99 6.41 5.52
CA GLU A 152 -4.40 7.20 6.68
C GLU A 152 -3.31 8.19 7.10
N ASP A 153 -2.04 7.81 6.91
CA ASP A 153 -0.86 8.65 7.20
C ASP A 153 -0.46 9.53 6.01
N PHE A 154 -1.31 9.59 4.98
CA PHE A 154 -1.08 10.42 3.82
C PHE A 154 -0.90 11.89 4.24
N THR A 155 0.28 12.41 3.95
CA THR A 155 0.61 13.83 4.11
C THR A 155 0.99 14.34 2.74
N GLU A 156 0.22 15.28 2.22
CA GLU A 156 0.41 15.78 0.86
C GLU A 156 1.75 16.53 0.74
N ASP A 157 2.59 16.05 -0.17
CA ASP A 157 3.81 16.69 -0.62
C ASP A 157 3.90 16.48 -2.15
N ALA A 158 3.30 17.41 -2.90
CA ALA A 158 3.08 17.26 -4.33
C ALA A 158 4.39 16.98 -5.10
N GLY A 159 4.34 15.98 -5.98
CA GLY A 159 5.48 15.57 -6.80
C GLY A 159 6.72 15.19 -6.00
N ARG A 160 6.58 14.74 -4.74
CA ARG A 160 7.72 14.31 -3.93
C ARG A 160 8.49 13.19 -4.60
N TRP A 161 7.77 12.22 -5.17
CA TRP A 161 8.39 11.13 -5.91
C TRP A 161 9.22 11.66 -7.09
N ILE A 162 8.69 12.61 -7.87
CA ILE A 162 9.41 13.21 -9.01
C ILE A 162 10.69 13.93 -8.55
N ARG A 163 10.64 14.64 -7.42
CA ARG A 163 11.83 15.29 -6.84
C ARG A 163 12.88 14.26 -6.42
N LEU A 164 12.45 13.11 -5.92
CA LEU A 164 13.30 12.01 -5.45
C LEU A 164 13.55 10.92 -6.51
N MET A 165 13.07 11.11 -7.75
CA MET A 165 13.12 10.09 -8.79
C MET A 165 14.54 9.51 -8.94
N PRO A 166 14.70 8.17 -8.85
CA PRO A 166 15.99 7.49 -8.97
C PRO A 166 16.71 7.89 -10.25
N GLU A 167 18.05 7.95 -10.18
CA GLU A 167 18.87 8.39 -11.31
C GLU A 167 18.72 7.45 -12.52
N GLU A 168 18.53 6.15 -12.27
CA GLU A 168 18.31 5.13 -13.29
C GLU A 168 17.06 5.43 -14.12
N ILE A 169 15.94 5.78 -13.46
CA ILE A 169 14.71 6.16 -14.16
C ILE A 169 14.89 7.51 -14.85
N ARG A 170 15.45 8.50 -14.13
CA ARG A 170 15.62 9.87 -14.63
C ARG A 170 16.49 9.93 -15.88
N ALA A 171 17.53 9.08 -15.95
CA ALA A 171 18.41 8.98 -17.10
C ALA A 171 17.71 8.37 -18.33
N MET A 172 16.72 7.49 -18.13
CA MET A 172 15.94 6.88 -19.22
C MET A 172 14.76 7.75 -19.66
N ASN A 173 14.02 8.33 -18.71
CA ASN A 173 12.86 9.19 -18.96
C ASN A 173 12.66 10.19 -17.80
N PRO A 174 13.07 11.47 -17.96
CA PRO A 174 12.95 12.48 -16.92
C PRO A 174 11.51 12.93 -16.63
N ASP A 175 10.59 12.70 -17.57
CA ASP A 175 9.16 13.04 -17.44
C ASP A 175 8.32 11.84 -16.98
N PHE A 176 8.96 10.74 -16.59
CA PHE A 176 8.25 9.55 -16.12
C PHE A 176 7.48 9.83 -14.83
N VAL A 177 6.23 9.41 -14.81
CA VAL A 177 5.39 9.41 -13.61
C VAL A 177 4.74 8.02 -13.54
N PRO A 178 4.90 7.29 -12.43
CA PRO A 178 4.22 6.01 -12.25
C PRO A 178 2.70 6.17 -12.41
N PRO A 179 2.03 5.19 -13.05
CA PRO A 179 0.58 5.20 -13.25
C PRO A 179 -0.23 5.05 -11.96
#